data_AF-A0A0F7U471-F1
#
_entry.id   AF-A0A0F7U471-F1
#
_cell.length_a   1.000
_cell.length_b   1.000
_cell.length_c   1.000
_cell.angle_alpha   90.00
_cell.angle_beta   90.00
_cell.angle_gamma   90.00
#
_symmetry.space_group_name_H-M   'P 1'
#
loop_
_entity.id
_entity.type
_entity.pdbx_description
1 polymer ?
#
loop_
_entity_poly.entity_id
_entity_poly.type
_entity_poly.pdbx_seq_one_letter_code
_entity_poly.pdbx_strand_id
1 'polypeptide(L)'
;MILQTSHLDPAVYHAANMLAAVHQDSEANEMRLSGENLQRARHRFAIQQSSRAYTHLSQRRASNDPQYREVMLVCCLLFVISELLLGRYDNAFQHLHSGLRILK
;
A
#
# COMPACT_ATOMS: atom_id res chain seq x y z
N MET A 1 11.55 11.52 -3.80
CA MET A 1 11.76 10.26 -4.53
C MET A 1 10.46 9.48 -4.81
N ILE A 2 9.40 9.60 -3.99
CA ILE A 2 8.08 8.96 -4.27
C ILE A 2 7.29 9.65 -5.41
N LEU A 3 7.45 10.97 -5.58
CA LEU A 3 6.74 11.76 -6.60
C LEU A 3 7.09 11.39 -8.05
N GLN A 4 8.31 10.88 -8.31
CA GLN A 4 8.71 10.49 -9.66
C GLN A 4 8.24 9.07 -10.02
N THR A 5 8.12 8.17 -9.05
CA THR A 5 7.58 6.81 -9.26
C THR A 5 6.05 6.77 -9.30
N SER A 6 5.36 7.68 -8.59
CA SER A 6 3.89 7.79 -8.66
C SER A 6 3.36 8.21 -10.03
N HIS A 7 4.19 8.85 -10.87
CA HIS A 7 3.83 9.21 -12.24
C HIS A 7 3.93 8.04 -13.23
N LEU A 8 4.61 6.94 -12.87
CA LEU A 8 5.07 5.95 -13.83
C LEU A 8 4.41 4.57 -13.68
N ASP A 9 3.73 4.30 -12.56
CA ASP A 9 3.08 3.01 -12.34
C ASP A 9 1.71 3.11 -11.65
N PRO A 10 0.61 2.65 -12.27
CA PRO A 10 -0.72 2.65 -11.67
C PRO A 10 -0.79 1.90 -10.32
N ALA A 11 -0.06 0.80 -10.16
CA ALA A 11 -0.04 0.06 -8.90
C ALA A 11 0.58 0.90 -7.77
N VAL A 12 1.74 1.50 -8.05
CA VAL A 12 2.46 2.36 -7.09
C VAL A 12 1.67 3.63 -6.79
N TYR A 13 1.05 4.23 -7.81
CA TYR A 13 0.18 5.40 -7.65
C TYR A 13 -0.94 5.15 -6.65
N HIS A 14 -1.67 4.03 -6.81
CA HIS A 14 -2.75 3.68 -5.91
C HIS A 14 -2.25 3.32 -4.51
N ALA A 15 -1.16 2.57 -4.38
CA ALA A 15 -0.55 2.27 -3.08
C ALA A 15 -0.07 3.54 -2.35
N ALA A 16 0.49 4.52 -3.07
CA ALA A 16 0.93 5.79 -2.51
C ALA A 16 -0.25 6.64 -2.03
N ASN A 17 -1.36 6.68 -2.79
CA ASN A 17 -2.57 7.38 -2.37
C ASN A 17 -3.24 6.75 -1.15
N MET A 18 -3.20 5.41 -1.04
CA MET A 18 -3.62 4.73 0.18
C MET A 18 -2.79 5.19 1.38
N LEU A 19 -1.46 5.16 1.27
CA LEU A 19 -0.57 5.59 2.35
C LEU A 19 -0.81 7.06 2.72
N ALA A 20 -0.96 7.94 1.73
CA ALA A 20 -1.24 9.36 1.97
C ALA A 20 -2.53 9.56 2.77
N ALA A 21 -3.60 8.82 2.45
CA ALA A 21 -4.87 8.93 3.16
C ALA A 21 -4.78 8.43 4.61
N VAL A 22 -4.04 7.33 4.83
CA VAL A 22 -3.77 6.81 6.18
C VAL A 22 -2.90 7.78 6.99
N HIS A 23 -1.85 8.32 6.37
CA HIS A 23 -0.96 9.29 7.00
C HIS A 23 -1.70 10.57 7.41
N GLN A 24 -2.54 11.12 6.53
CA GLN A 24 -3.34 12.31 6.84
C GLN A 24 -4.36 12.06 7.96
N ASP A 25 -4.91 10.85 8.06
CA ASP A 25 -5.77 10.48 9.20
C ASP A 25 -4.96 10.38 10.50
N SER A 26 -3.78 9.78 10.44
CA SER A 26 -2.83 9.68 11.55
C SER A 26 -2.39 11.06 12.04
N GLU A 27 -2.01 11.97 11.15
CA GLU A 27 -1.65 13.36 11.49
C GLU A 27 -2.80 14.09 12.17
N ALA A 28 -4.03 13.95 11.64
CA ALA A 28 -5.23 14.51 12.26
C ALA A 28 -5.55 13.90 13.63
N ASN A 29 -4.96 12.74 13.95
CA ASN A 29 -5.09 12.02 15.22
C ASN A 29 -3.80 12.08 16.07
N GLU A 30 -2.97 13.12 15.90
CA GLU A 30 -1.71 13.31 16.65
C GLU A 30 -0.72 12.14 16.55
N MET A 31 -0.67 11.49 15.38
CA MET A 31 0.15 10.30 15.12
C MET A 31 -0.20 9.09 15.99
N ARG A 32 -1.40 9.05 16.59
CA ARG A 32 -1.91 7.87 17.29
C ARG A 32 -2.44 6.86 16.28
N LEU A 33 -2.20 5.58 16.59
CA LEU A 33 -2.76 4.47 15.85
C LEU A 33 -4.29 4.59 15.82
N SER A 34 -4.87 4.84 14.65
CA SER A 34 -6.31 5.10 14.50
C SER A 34 -7.15 3.82 14.48
N GLY A 35 -6.55 2.63 14.30
CA GLY A 35 -7.28 1.41 13.93
C GLY A 35 -7.97 1.57 12.56
N GLU A 36 -8.76 0.59 12.09
CA GLU A 36 -9.63 0.82 10.93
C GLU A 36 -11.01 1.33 11.37
N ASN A 37 -11.47 2.41 10.74
CA ASN A 37 -12.83 2.90 10.91
C ASN A 37 -13.47 3.19 9.56
N LEU A 38 -14.29 2.27 9.07
CA LEU A 38 -14.99 2.39 7.78
C LEU A 38 -15.98 3.55 7.70
N GLN A 39 -16.34 4.19 8.82
CA GLN A 39 -17.15 5.41 8.81
C GLN A 39 -16.32 6.64 8.40
N ARG A 40 -14.99 6.60 8.58
CA ARG A 40 -14.09 7.66 8.13
C ARG A 40 -13.89 7.58 6.62
N ALA A 41 -14.17 8.68 5.93
CA ALA A 41 -14.03 8.77 4.46
C ALA A 41 -12.60 8.45 3.99
N ARG A 42 -11.59 8.86 4.75
CA ARG A 42 -10.17 8.58 4.43
C ARG A 42 -9.84 7.09 4.48
N HIS A 43 -10.40 6.34 5.42
CA HIS A 43 -10.17 4.89 5.50
C HIS A 43 -10.84 4.16 4.34
N ARG A 44 -12.07 4.53 3.97
CA ARG A 44 -12.73 3.99 2.77
C ARG A 44 -11.93 4.28 1.51
N PHE A 45 -11.44 5.51 1.37
CA PHE A 45 -10.58 5.88 0.26
C PHE A 45 -9.30 5.04 0.24
N ALA A 46 -8.63 4.85 1.38
CA ALA A 46 -7.44 4.01 1.48
C ALA A 46 -7.71 2.56 1.01
N ILE A 47 -8.82 1.96 1.42
CA ILE A 47 -9.23 0.61 0.99
C ILE A 47 -9.54 0.55 -0.51
N GLN A 48 -10.17 1.58 -1.07
CA GLN A 48 -10.42 1.64 -2.50
C GLN A 48 -9.12 1.73 -3.30
N GLN A 49 -8.16 2.53 -2.81
CA GLN A 49 -6.85 2.65 -3.44
C GLN A 49 -6.04 1.34 -3.29
N SER A 50 -6.07 0.67 -2.13
CA SER A 50 -5.40 -0.64 -1.97
C SER A 50 -5.93 -1.66 -2.96
N SER A 51 -7.25 -1.75 -3.11
CA SER A 51 -7.91 -2.67 -4.04
C SER A 51 -7.49 -2.43 -5.49
N ARG A 52 -7.36 -1.17 -5.90
CA ARG A 52 -6.89 -0.82 -7.26
C ARG A 52 -5.42 -1.20 -7.46
N ALA A 53 -4.55 -0.96 -6.48
CA ALA A 53 -3.16 -1.39 -6.53
C ALA A 53 -3.05 -2.91 -6.70
N TYR A 54 -3.83 -3.69 -5.93
CA TYR A 54 -3.87 -5.16 -6.08
C TYR A 54 -4.32 -5.61 -7.46
N THR A 55 -5.34 -4.98 -8.04
CA THR A 55 -5.80 -5.30 -9.39
C THR A 55 -4.68 -5.13 -10.42
N HIS A 56 -3.94 -4.01 -10.37
CA HIS A 56 -2.81 -3.79 -11.27
C HIS A 56 -1.67 -4.79 -11.06
N LEU A 57 -1.32 -5.10 -9.80
CA LEU A 57 -0.31 -6.12 -9.50
C LEU A 57 -0.73 -7.51 -10.01
N SER A 58 -2.00 -7.88 -9.87
CA SER A 58 -2.52 -9.15 -10.36
C SER A 58 -2.45 -9.26 -11.88
N GLN A 59 -2.78 -8.17 -12.59
CA GLN A 59 -2.68 -8.10 -14.04
C GLN A 59 -1.23 -8.23 -14.53
N ARG A 60 -0.29 -7.49 -13.92
CA ARG A 60 1.15 -7.57 -14.25
C ARG A 60 1.72 -8.96 -14.00
N ARG A 61 1.30 -9.61 -12.90
CA ARG A 61 1.71 -10.98 -12.59
C ARG A 61 1.28 -11.96 -13.68
N ALA A 62 0.05 -11.81 -14.19
CA ALA A 62 -0.47 -12.67 -15.25
C ALA A 62 0.21 -12.44 -16.61
N SER A 63 0.75 -11.24 -16.86
CA SER A 63 1.42 -10.89 -18.12
C SER A 63 2.93 -11.16 -18.13
N ASN A 64 3.51 -11.73 -17.07
CA ASN A 64 4.96 -11.92 -16.91
C ASN A 64 5.77 -10.61 -17.12
N ASP A 65 5.25 -9.50 -16.59
CA ASP A 65 5.92 -8.20 -16.69
C ASP A 65 7.33 -8.24 -16.04
N PRO A 66 8.41 -7.90 -16.77
CA PRO A 66 9.77 -7.91 -16.21
C PRO A 66 9.96 -6.94 -15.04
N GLN A 67 9.14 -5.89 -14.92
CA GLN A 67 9.18 -4.94 -13.80
C GLN A 67 8.32 -5.38 -12.61
N TYR A 68 7.57 -6.47 -12.73
CA TYR A 68 6.61 -6.92 -11.70
C TYR A 68 7.25 -7.00 -10.31
N ARG A 69 8.46 -7.54 -10.22
CA ARG A 69 9.17 -7.72 -8.94
C ARG A 69 9.45 -6.38 -8.25
N GLU A 70 9.97 -5.40 -8.98
CA GLU A 70 10.27 -4.08 -8.42
C GLU A 70 8.99 -3.37 -7.96
N VAL A 71 7.98 -3.35 -8.82
CA VAL A 71 6.68 -2.71 -8.55
C VAL A 71 5.98 -3.33 -7.36
N MET A 72 5.99 -4.67 -7.26
CA MET A 72 5.41 -5.40 -6.15
C MET A 72 6.11 -5.07 -4.83
N LEU A 73 7.45 -4.97 -4.82
CA LEU A 73 8.20 -4.63 -3.61
C LEU A 73 7.90 -3.20 -3.12
N VAL A 74 7.81 -2.24 -4.04
CA VAL A 74 7.43 -0.87 -3.70
C VAL A 74 6.01 -0.84 -3.11
N CYS A 75 5.04 -1.49 -3.76
CA CYS A 75 3.69 -1.60 -3.23
C CYS A 75 3.65 -2.28 -1.85
N CYS A 76 4.40 -3.37 -1.67
CA CYS A 76 4.50 -4.06 -0.37
C CYS A 76 5.03 -3.13 0.73
N LEU A 77 6.05 -2.32 0.45
CA LEU A 77 6.57 -1.37 1.43
C LEU A 77 5.50 -0.33 1.82
N LEU A 78 4.77 0.21 0.84
CA LEU A 78 3.70 1.18 1.08
C LEU A 78 2.53 0.57 1.88
N PHE A 79 2.17 -0.69 1.60
CA PHE A 79 1.21 -1.45 2.41
C PHE A 79 1.67 -1.66 3.84
N VAL A 80 2.91 -2.13 4.05
CA VAL A 80 3.47 -2.33 5.39
C VAL A 80 3.42 -1.06 6.23
N ILE A 81 3.85 0.08 5.68
CA ILE A 81 3.84 1.36 6.40
C ILE A 81 2.39 1.76 6.76
N SER A 82 1.45 1.56 5.84
CA SER A 82 0.04 1.89 6.07
C SER A 82 -0.58 1.01 7.16
N GLU A 83 -0.30 -0.30 7.12
CA GLU A 83 -0.75 -1.25 8.14
C GLU A 83 -0.13 -0.93 9.52
N LEU A 84 1.13 -0.49 9.58
CA LEU A 84 1.75 -0.04 10.82
C LEU A 84 1.05 1.20 11.40
N LEU A 85 0.72 2.20 10.57
CA LEU A 85 -0.04 3.40 11.01
C LEU A 85 -1.46 3.07 11.47
N LEU A 86 -2.06 2.01 10.93
CA LEU A 86 -3.36 1.49 11.37
C LEU A 86 -3.25 0.58 12.60
N GLY A 87 -2.05 0.23 13.06
CA GLY A 87 -1.83 -0.70 14.19
C GLY A 87 -2.03 -2.18 13.83
N ARG A 88 -1.95 -2.55 12.55
CA ARG A 88 -2.21 -3.89 12.01
C ARG A 88 -0.92 -4.67 11.78
N TYR A 89 -0.28 -5.05 12.87
CA TYR A 89 1.04 -5.68 12.82
C TYR A 89 1.03 -7.03 12.09
N ASP A 90 0.01 -7.87 12.29
CA ASP A 90 -0.07 -9.19 11.64
C ASP A 90 -0.07 -9.08 10.11
N ASN A 91 -0.86 -8.14 9.57
CA ASN A 91 -0.92 -7.86 8.14
C ASN A 91 0.42 -7.30 7.62
N ALA A 92 1.04 -6.39 8.37
CA ALA A 92 2.36 -5.85 8.03
C ALA A 92 3.41 -6.97 7.93
N PHE A 93 3.44 -7.91 8.88
CA PHE A 93 4.33 -9.07 8.83
C PHE A 93 4.02 -10.01 7.66
N GLN A 94 2.74 -10.24 7.35
CA GLN A 94 2.34 -11.06 6.19
C GLN A 94 2.80 -10.43 4.86
N HIS A 95 2.65 -9.11 4.70
CA HIS A 95 3.13 -8.40 3.51
C HIS A 95 4.65 -8.45 3.39
N LEU A 96 5.36 -8.24 4.49
CA LEU A 96 6.82 -8.33 4.51
C LEU A 96 7.30 -9.73 4.13
N HIS A 97 6.72 -10.77 4.72
CA HIS A 97 7.10 -12.15 4.43
C HIS A 97 6.81 -12.53 2.97
N SER A 98 5.66 -12.10 2.43
CA SER A 98 5.31 -12.31 1.03
C SER A 98 6.27 -11.60 0.08
N GLY A 99 6.67 -10.36 0.39
CA GLY A 99 7.66 -9.60 -0.37
C GLY A 99 9.04 -10.27 -0.36
N LEU A 100 9.50 -10.75 0.80
CA LEU A 100 10.76 -11.48 0.95
C LEU A 100 10.79 -12.79 0.14
N ARG A 101 9.66 -13.49 0.02
CA ARG A 101 9.57 -14.71 -0.81
C ARG A 101 9.78 -14.45 -2.30
N ILE A 102 9.46 -13.26 -2.78
CA ILE A 102 9.66 -12.87 -4.19
C ILE A 102 11.09 -12.38 -4.44
N LEU A 103 11.82 -12.05 -3.36
CA LEU A 103 13.24 -11.70 -3.45
C LEU A 103 14.18 -12.91 -3.56
N LYS A 104 13.72 -14.09 -3.12
CA LYS A 104 14.40 -15.37 -3.31
C LYS A 104 14.15 -15.90 -4.71
#